data_AF-A0A7G9YV91-F1
#
_entry.id   AF-A0A7G9YV91-F1
#
_cell.length_a   1.000
_cell.length_b   1.000
_cell.length_c   1.000
_cell.angle_alpha   90.00
_cell.angle_beta   90.00
_cell.angle_gamma   90.00
#
_symmetry.space_group_name_H-M   'P 1'
#
loop_
_entity.id
_entity.type
_entity.pdbx_description
1 polymer ?
#
loop_
_entity_poly.entity_id
_entity_poly.type
_entity_poly.pdbx_seq_one_letter_code
_entity_poly.pdbx_strand_id
1 'polypeptide(L)'
;MKILDVEGKKSIGIEVKESGVKVYWDERVCEDAKVEDIDWEFVKNFFIPGYEKFSKKRIIGTPEELLGALSCIREGKPTNAGILLFGEKPQNFFRNSYIALARYKGKIEGIERLDYKEFFGNLFHQIDECDKYIKEHTAIMSRVITPQS
;
A
#
# COMPACT_ATOMS: atom_id res chain seq x y z
N MET A 1 17.18 4.85 -14.58
CA MET A 1 18.35 4.17 -13.97
C MET A 1 18.98 5.15 -12.98
N LYS A 2 18.76 4.94 -11.68
CA LYS A 2 19.45 5.70 -10.62
C LYS A 2 19.99 4.70 -9.60
N ILE A 3 21.26 4.92 -9.31
CA ILE A 3 22.22 4.08 -8.62
C ILE A 3 21.93 4.14 -7.12
N LEU A 4 21.97 2.98 -6.46
CA LEU A 4 21.98 2.85 -5.00
C LEU A 4 23.35 3.34 -4.50
N ASP A 5 23.35 4.20 -3.49
CA ASP A 5 24.55 4.46 -2.67
C ASP A 5 24.43 3.70 -1.35
N VAL A 6 25.59 3.23 -0.88
CA VAL A 6 25.80 2.06 0.00
C VAL A 6 25.77 2.41 1.49
N GLU A 7 25.17 3.55 1.84
CA GLU A 7 25.01 3.97 3.23
C GLU A 7 23.52 4.13 3.54
N GLY A 8 22.95 3.12 4.20
CA GLY A 8 21.53 2.93 4.48
C GLY A 8 20.86 4.00 5.36
N LYS A 9 20.82 5.26 4.93
CA LYS A 9 19.91 6.30 5.44
C LYS A 9 19.53 7.29 4.34
N LYS A 10 18.39 7.05 3.69
CA LYS A 10 17.52 8.15 3.24
C LYS A 10 16.09 7.67 3.10
N SER A 11 15.34 7.79 4.19
CA SER A 11 13.89 7.89 4.12
C SER A 11 13.57 9.17 3.36
N ILE A 12 12.98 9.05 2.18
CA ILE A 12 12.41 10.17 1.41
C ILE A 12 11.14 10.65 2.11
N GLY A 13 11.31 11.26 3.28
CA GLY A 13 10.29 12.06 3.94
C GLY A 13 10.59 13.53 3.67
N ILE A 14 9.67 14.24 3.02
CA ILE A 14 9.76 15.70 2.87
C ILE A 14 9.45 16.32 4.23
N GLU A 15 10.50 16.71 4.96
CA GLU A 15 10.38 17.47 6.22
C GLU A 15 9.99 18.91 5.90
N VAL A 16 8.76 19.28 6.23
CA VAL A 16 8.30 20.68 6.26
C VAL A 16 8.36 21.09 7.73
N LYS A 17 9.21 22.07 8.04
CA LYS A 17 9.40 22.59 9.40
C LYS A 17 8.33 23.65 9.70
N GLU A 18 7.33 23.31 10.52
CA GLU A 18 6.60 24.28 11.34
C GLU A 18 6.38 23.72 12.75
N SER A 19 6.78 24.53 13.75
CA SER A 19 6.51 24.43 15.19
C SER A 19 6.51 23.03 15.86
N GLY A 20 7.65 22.64 16.44
CA GLY A 20 7.75 21.86 17.69
C GLY A 20 7.25 20.41 17.77
N VAL A 21 6.39 19.95 16.86
CA VAL A 21 5.84 18.58 16.84
C VAL A 21 6.23 17.94 15.52
N LYS A 22 6.93 16.81 15.56
CA LYS A 22 7.33 16.07 14.35
C LYS A 22 6.11 15.36 13.78
N VAL A 23 5.40 16.01 12.85
CA VAL A 23 4.27 15.41 12.12
C VAL A 23 4.80 14.69 10.89
N TYR A 24 4.67 13.35 10.87
CA TYR A 24 5.02 12.54 9.71
C TYR A 24 4.11 12.85 8.52
N TRP A 25 4.61 12.63 7.30
CA TRP A 25 3.88 13.00 6.08
C TRP A 25 2.55 12.26 5.97
N ASP A 26 2.50 10.99 6.33
CA ASP A 26 1.33 10.11 6.31
C ASP A 26 0.24 10.55 7.30
N GLU A 27 0.63 11.21 8.40
CA GLU A 27 -0.30 11.75 9.41
C GLU A 27 -0.90 13.12 9.06
N ARG A 28 -0.40 13.78 8.01
CA ARG A 28 -0.94 15.09 7.58
C ARG A 28 -2.28 14.89 6.89
N VAL A 29 -3.17 15.87 7.07
CA VAL A 29 -4.41 15.98 6.29
C VAL A 29 -4.06 16.05 4.79
N CYS A 30 -4.75 15.26 3.98
CA CYS A 30 -4.68 15.37 2.52
C CYS A 30 -5.60 16.51 2.10
N GLU A 31 -5.04 17.70 1.87
CA GLU A 31 -5.84 18.94 1.72
C GLU A 31 -6.88 18.90 0.61
N ASP A 32 -6.55 18.22 -0.49
CA ASP A 32 -7.40 18.09 -1.67
C ASP A 32 -8.47 17.01 -1.52
N ALA A 33 -8.38 16.17 -0.49
CA ALA A 33 -9.28 15.06 -0.27
C ALA A 33 -10.42 15.41 0.71
N LYS A 34 -11.55 14.75 0.49
CA LYS A 34 -12.73 14.82 1.35
C LYS A 34 -13.04 13.44 1.90
N VAL A 35 -13.86 13.40 2.94
CA VAL A 35 -14.21 12.14 3.60
C VAL A 35 -14.98 11.20 2.66
N GLU A 36 -15.64 11.73 1.64
CA GLU A 36 -16.32 10.98 0.59
C GLU A 36 -15.37 10.26 -0.38
N ASP A 37 -14.09 10.65 -0.44
CA ASP A 37 -13.08 9.97 -1.26
C ASP A 37 -12.61 8.64 -0.64
N ILE A 38 -13.02 8.37 0.61
CA ILE A 38 -12.83 7.08 1.28
C ILE A 38 -13.82 6.06 0.71
N ASP A 39 -13.32 4.87 0.39
CA ASP A 39 -14.11 3.71 0.04
C ASP A 39 -14.78 3.13 1.30
N TRP A 40 -15.91 3.74 1.67
CA TRP A 40 -16.67 3.33 2.84
C TRP A 40 -17.29 1.94 2.70
N GLU A 41 -17.52 1.46 1.48
CA GLU A 41 -17.99 0.11 1.23
C GLU A 41 -16.90 -0.90 1.60
N PHE A 42 -15.67 -0.68 1.11
CA PHE A 42 -14.50 -1.46 1.49
C PHE A 42 -14.29 -1.46 3.02
N VAL A 43 -14.35 -0.28 3.65
CA VAL A 43 -14.14 -0.15 5.09
C VAL A 43 -15.17 -0.97 5.88
N LYS A 44 -16.46 -0.83 5.55
CA LYS A 44 -17.55 -1.47 6.29
C LYS A 44 -17.64 -2.98 6.03
N ASN A 45 -17.48 -3.40 4.78
CA ASN A 45 -17.76 -4.76 4.37
C ASN A 45 -16.54 -5.69 4.42
N PHE A 46 -15.33 -5.13 4.37
CA PHE A 46 -14.09 -5.92 4.29
C PHE A 46 -13.12 -5.60 5.42
N PHE A 47 -12.74 -4.33 5.60
CA PHE A 47 -11.72 -3.96 6.58
C PHE A 47 -12.18 -4.22 8.03
N ILE A 48 -13.34 -3.68 8.43
CA ILE A 48 -13.85 -3.84 9.81
C ILE A 48 -14.00 -5.32 10.18
N PRO A 49 -14.71 -6.17 9.41
CA PRO A 49 -14.82 -7.60 9.73
C PRO A 49 -13.46 -8.30 9.81
N GLY A 50 -12.53 -7.97 8.90
CA GLY A 50 -11.17 -8.51 8.92
C GLY A 50 -10.38 -8.08 10.15
N TYR A 51 -10.46 -6.81 10.51
CA TYR A 51 -9.79 -6.23 11.66
C TYR A 51 -10.33 -6.80 12.98
N GLU A 52 -11.64 -6.95 13.13
CA GLU A 52 -12.24 -7.58 14.32
C GLU A 52 -11.80 -9.03 14.48
N LYS A 53 -11.80 -9.79 13.37
CA LYS A 53 -11.33 -11.18 13.35
C LYS A 53 -9.86 -11.28 13.75
N PHE A 54 -9.02 -10.39 13.23
CA PHE A 54 -7.59 -10.36 13.53
C PHE A 54 -7.29 -9.93 14.97
N SER A 55 -7.91 -8.83 15.41
CA SER A 55 -7.69 -8.25 16.74
C SER A 55 -8.39 -9.02 17.86
N LYS A 56 -9.33 -9.91 17.52
CA LYS A 56 -10.24 -10.62 18.46
C LYS A 56 -11.02 -9.66 19.34
N LYS A 57 -11.29 -8.45 18.85
CA LYS A 57 -12.05 -7.40 19.52
C LYS A 57 -13.13 -6.90 18.59
N ARG A 58 -14.30 -6.58 19.14
CA ARG A 58 -15.31 -5.85 18.39
C ARG A 58 -15.03 -4.36 18.42
N ILE A 59 -15.21 -3.71 17.29
CA ILE A 59 -15.18 -2.26 17.18
C ILE A 59 -16.43 -1.73 17.89
N ILE A 60 -16.23 -0.73 18.75
CA ILE A 60 -17.31 0.04 19.37
C ILE A 60 -17.16 1.45 18.80
N GLY A 61 -18.17 1.90 18.04
CA GLY A 61 -18.15 3.20 17.38
C GLY A 61 -18.49 3.10 15.89
N THR A 62 -18.45 4.26 15.24
CA THR A 62 -18.67 4.40 13.80
C THR A 62 -17.39 4.04 13.02
N PRO A 63 -17.51 3.68 11.73
CA PRO A 63 -16.35 3.51 10.86
C PRO A 63 -15.43 4.73 10.82
N GLU A 64 -15.98 5.93 10.90
CA GLU A 64 -15.21 7.18 10.91
C GLU A 64 -14.41 7.34 12.20
N GLU A 65 -15.01 7.06 13.36
CA GLU A 65 -14.30 7.05 14.65
C GLU A 65 -13.15 6.03 14.66
N LEU A 66 -13.35 4.85 14.06
CA LEU A 66 -12.29 3.86 13.89
C LEU A 66 -11.15 4.42 13.02
N LEU A 67 -11.45 4.98 11.85
CA LEU A 67 -10.43 5.57 10.98
C LEU A 67 -9.74 6.77 11.66
N GLY A 68 -10.44 7.52 12.50
CA GLY A 68 -9.86 8.56 13.36
C GLY A 68 -8.86 7.98 14.37
N ALA A 69 -9.23 6.90 15.07
CA ALA A 69 -8.34 6.20 16.01
C ALA A 69 -7.09 5.61 15.32
N LEU A 70 -7.20 5.26 14.04
CA LEU A 70 -6.09 4.81 13.20
C LEU A 70 -5.30 5.96 12.57
N SER A 71 -5.55 7.22 12.95
CA SER A 71 -4.93 8.41 12.35
C SER A 71 -5.12 8.53 10.83
N CYS A 72 -6.17 7.91 10.29
CA CYS A 72 -6.56 7.96 8.89
C CYS A 72 -7.55 9.09 8.59
N ILE A 73 -8.21 9.63 9.62
CA ILE A 73 -9.05 10.83 9.54
C ILE A 73 -8.64 11.78 10.67
N ARG A 74 -8.46 13.06 10.35
CA ARG A 74 -8.22 14.15 11.31
C ARG A 74 -9.09 15.34 10.93
N GLU A 75 -9.75 15.93 11.92
CA GLU A 75 -10.58 17.14 11.73
C GLU A 75 -11.64 16.97 10.62
N GLY A 76 -12.22 15.77 10.50
CA GLY A 76 -13.23 15.44 9.48
C GLY A 76 -12.68 15.28 8.06
N LYS A 77 -11.36 15.30 7.88
CA LYS A 77 -10.70 15.07 6.58
C LYS A 77 -9.78 13.85 6.61
N PRO A 78 -9.63 13.12 5.50
CA PRO A 78 -8.64 12.06 5.39
C PRO A 78 -7.21 12.57 5.58
N THR A 79 -6.38 11.76 6.22
CA THR A 79 -4.92 11.95 6.16
C THR A 79 -4.36 11.32 4.89
N ASN A 80 -3.10 11.59 4.58
CA ASN A 80 -2.39 10.95 3.48
C ASN A 80 -2.39 9.42 3.63
N ALA A 81 -2.21 8.90 4.86
CA ALA A 81 -2.38 7.48 5.18
C ALA A 81 -3.80 6.99 4.89
N GLY A 82 -4.81 7.76 5.32
CA GLY A 82 -6.22 7.41 5.10
C GLY A 82 -6.56 7.25 3.61
N ILE A 83 -6.06 8.15 2.77
CA ILE A 83 -6.25 8.04 1.32
C ILE A 83 -5.50 6.84 0.73
N LEU A 84 -4.23 6.62 1.11
CA LEU A 84 -3.46 5.49 0.59
C LEU A 84 -4.06 4.12 0.98
N LEU A 85 -4.57 4.01 2.20
CA LEU A 85 -5.10 2.76 2.75
C LEU A 85 -6.56 2.52 2.36
N PHE A 86 -7.39 3.56 2.37
CA PHE A 86 -8.85 3.44 2.29
C PHE A 86 -9.49 4.32 1.21
N GLY A 87 -8.72 5.10 0.45
CA GLY A 87 -9.27 5.89 -0.65
C GLY A 87 -9.77 5.00 -1.79
N GLU A 88 -10.88 5.38 -2.43
CA GLU A 88 -11.41 4.65 -3.60
C GLU A 88 -10.44 4.76 -4.79
N LYS A 89 -9.86 5.96 -4.97
CA LYS A 89 -8.95 6.28 -6.08
C LYS A 89 -7.73 7.09 -5.59
N PRO A 90 -6.82 6.50 -4.79
CA PRO A 90 -5.70 7.23 -4.19
C PRO A 90 -4.78 7.88 -5.23
N GLN A 91 -4.73 7.35 -6.45
CA GLN A 91 -3.91 7.89 -7.54
C GLN A 91 -4.36 9.28 -8.01
N ASN A 92 -5.59 9.70 -7.70
CA ASN A 92 -6.04 11.08 -7.94
C ASN A 92 -5.26 12.09 -7.08
N PHE A 93 -4.81 11.66 -5.90
CA PHE A 93 -4.06 12.47 -4.94
C PHE A 93 -2.55 12.20 -5.05
N PHE A 94 -2.17 10.94 -5.23
CA PHE A 94 -0.79 10.50 -5.31
C PHE A 94 -0.58 9.66 -6.57
N ARG A 95 -0.26 10.29 -7.71
CA ARG A 95 -0.14 9.58 -9.01
C ARG A 95 0.77 8.34 -8.98
N ASN A 96 1.79 8.36 -8.13
CA ASN A 96 2.76 7.26 -7.97
C ASN A 96 2.41 6.28 -6.83
N SER A 97 1.18 6.32 -6.29
CA SER A 97 0.72 5.36 -5.28
C SER A 97 0.31 4.04 -5.95
N TYR A 98 1.26 3.31 -6.50
CA TYR A 98 1.02 2.01 -7.11
C TYR A 98 2.23 1.10 -6.90
N ILE A 99 2.00 -0.21 -6.83
CA ILE A 99 3.08 -1.20 -6.84
C ILE A 99 3.43 -1.49 -8.30
N ALA A 100 4.72 -1.48 -8.61
CA ALA A 100 5.24 -1.86 -9.92
C ALA A 100 6.19 -3.04 -9.76
N LEU A 101 5.91 -4.14 -10.48
CA LEU A 101 6.70 -5.36 -10.42
C LEU A 101 7.24 -5.69 -11.81
N ALA A 102 8.57 -5.72 -11.94
CA ALA A 102 9.26 -6.16 -13.15
C ALA A 102 9.86 -7.56 -12.94
N ARG A 103 9.61 -8.48 -13.87
CA ARG A 103 10.17 -9.83 -13.86
C ARG A 103 11.21 -9.96 -14.97
N TYR A 104 12.35 -10.58 -14.66
CA TYR A 104 13.46 -10.82 -15.60
C TYR A 104 13.80 -12.31 -15.69
N LYS A 105 14.36 -12.73 -16.82
CA LYS A 105 14.80 -14.11 -17.05
C LYS A 105 16.26 -14.28 -16.62
N GLY A 106 16.53 -15.22 -15.71
CA GLY A 106 17.90 -15.61 -15.33
C GLY A 106 18.50 -14.82 -14.16
N LYS A 107 19.78 -15.08 -13.86
CA LYS A 107 20.54 -14.49 -12.73
C LYS A 107 21.19 -13.14 -13.04
N ILE A 108 21.14 -12.70 -14.30
CA ILE A 108 21.81 -11.49 -14.76
C ILE A 108 20.74 -10.51 -15.21
N GLU A 109 20.66 -9.35 -14.57
CA GLU A 109 19.85 -8.24 -15.05
C GLU A 109 20.37 -7.79 -16.41
N GLY A 110 19.52 -7.76 -17.44
CA GLY A 110 19.82 -6.99 -18.65
C GLY A 110 19.59 -7.62 -20.03
N ILE A 111 18.98 -8.81 -20.18
CA ILE A 111 18.83 -9.38 -21.54
C ILE A 111 17.37 -9.56 -21.99
N GLU A 112 16.41 -9.92 -21.12
CA GLU A 112 14.98 -9.92 -21.48
C GLU A 112 14.10 -9.62 -20.25
N ARG A 113 13.30 -8.55 -20.32
CA ARG A 113 12.18 -8.32 -19.38
C ARG A 113 11.10 -9.34 -19.71
N LEU A 114 10.83 -10.26 -18.79
CA LEU A 114 9.78 -11.27 -18.95
C LEU A 114 8.39 -10.66 -18.79
N ASP A 115 8.25 -9.74 -17.84
CA ASP A 115 6.96 -9.15 -17.55
C ASP A 115 7.10 -7.83 -16.79
N TYR A 116 6.06 -7.02 -16.86
CA TYR A 116 5.86 -5.85 -16.03
C TYR A 116 4.40 -5.67 -15.70
N LYS A 117 4.13 -5.58 -14.40
CA LYS A 117 2.77 -5.37 -13.92
C LYS A 117 2.74 -4.21 -12.94
N GLU A 118 1.73 -3.39 -13.10
CA GLU A 118 1.40 -2.30 -12.19
C GLU A 118 0.08 -2.64 -11.49
N PHE A 119 0.01 -2.35 -10.20
CA PHE A 119 -1.14 -2.62 -9.34
C PHE A 119 -1.63 -1.29 -8.77
N PHE A 120 -2.87 -0.92 -9.13
CA PHE A 120 -3.52 0.33 -8.76
C PHE A 120 -4.58 0.10 -7.68
N GLY A 121 -5.34 1.14 -7.30
CA GLY A 121 -6.32 1.09 -6.22
C GLY A 121 -5.71 1.40 -4.85
N ASN A 122 -6.41 1.11 -3.75
CA ASN A 122 -5.88 1.28 -2.40
C ASN A 122 -4.78 0.27 -2.06
N LEU A 123 -4.00 0.56 -1.02
CA LEU A 123 -2.81 -0.23 -0.69
C LEU A 123 -3.13 -1.70 -0.37
N PHE A 124 -4.27 -2.01 0.24
CA PHE A 124 -4.67 -3.40 0.50
C PHE A 124 -4.89 -4.15 -0.81
N HIS A 125 -5.64 -3.57 -1.74
CA HIS A 125 -5.89 -4.16 -3.05
C HIS A 125 -4.59 -4.36 -3.83
N GLN A 126 -3.68 -3.38 -3.80
CA GLN A 126 -2.38 -3.51 -4.45
C GLN A 126 -1.55 -4.68 -3.90
N ILE A 127 -1.53 -4.86 -2.58
CA ILE A 127 -0.81 -5.94 -1.92
C ILE A 127 -1.42 -7.30 -2.31
N ASP A 128 -2.74 -7.44 -2.22
CA ASP A 128 -3.44 -8.69 -2.52
C ASP A 128 -3.24 -9.13 -3.98
N GLU A 129 -3.40 -8.21 -4.92
CA GLU A 129 -3.23 -8.52 -6.35
C GLU A 129 -1.77 -8.77 -6.71
N CYS A 130 -0.83 -8.05 -6.08
CA CYS A 130 0.61 -8.29 -6.26
C CYS A 130 1.02 -9.67 -5.72
N ASP A 131 0.59 -10.02 -4.51
CA ASP A 131 0.87 -11.31 -3.89
C ASP A 131 0.27 -12.47 -4.69
N LYS A 132 -0.98 -12.33 -5.15
CA LYS A 132 -1.62 -13.29 -6.04
C LYS A 132 -0.81 -13.49 -7.32
N TYR A 133 -0.40 -12.39 -7.96
CA TYR A 133 0.41 -12.43 -9.17
C TYR A 133 1.76 -13.13 -8.93
N ILE A 134 2.45 -12.82 -7.83
CA ILE A 134 3.72 -13.47 -7.47
C ILE A 134 3.52 -14.99 -7.32
N LYS A 135 2.47 -15.42 -6.62
CA LYS A 135 2.17 -16.85 -6.41
C LYS A 135 1.90 -17.58 -7.72
N GLU A 136 1.06 -17.01 -8.59
CA GLU A 136 0.74 -17.57 -9.91
C GLU A 136 1.98 -17.72 -10.81
N HIS A 137 2.91 -16.78 -10.72
CA HIS A 137 4.06 -16.71 -11.62
C HIS A 137 5.38 -17.27 -11.04
N THR A 138 5.40 -17.62 -9.75
CA THR A 138 6.55 -18.26 -9.09
C THR A 138 6.34 -19.78 -8.94
N ALA A 139 5.09 -20.24 -8.76
CA ALA A 139 4.78 -21.66 -8.53
C ALA A 139 5.04 -22.59 -9.74
N ILE A 140 5.32 -22.06 -10.93
CA ILE A 140 5.56 -22.86 -12.15
C ILE A 140 7.01 -23.41 -12.22
N MET A 141 7.89 -23.06 -11.26
CA MET A 141 9.32 -23.46 -11.27
C MET A 141 9.73 -24.52 -10.22
N SER A 142 8.80 -25.28 -9.63
CA SER A 142 9.17 -26.54 -8.96
C SER A 142 8.99 -27.72 -9.90
N ARG A 143 9.76 -27.76 -11.00
CA ARG A 143 9.96 -29.03 -11.70
C ARG A 143 10.93 -29.84 -10.82
N VAL A 144 10.42 -30.84 -10.11
CA VAL A 144 11.26 -31.83 -9.42
C VAL A 144 12.22 -32.38 -10.46
N ILE A 145 13.50 -32.04 -10.35
CA ILE A 145 14.55 -32.71 -11.11
C ILE A 145 14.73 -34.05 -10.40
N THR A 146 13.97 -35.06 -10.80
CA THR A 146 14.31 -36.44 -10.44
C THR A 146 15.67 -36.75 -11.08
N PRO A 147 16.64 -37.27 -10.32
CA PRO A 147 17.88 -37.74 -10.92
C PRO A 147 17.52 -38.86 -11.90
N GLN A 148 17.96 -38.72 -13.15
CA GLN A 148 17.93 -39.84 -14.10
C GLN A 148 18.97 -40.85 -13.65
N SER A 149 18.55 -42.11 -13.63
CA SER A 149 19.23 -43.32 -13.14
C SER A 149 20.63 -43.54 -13.71
#